data_AF-A0A3T0I4X1-F1
#
_entry.id   AF-A0A3T0I4X1-F1
#
_cell.length_a   1.000
_cell.length_b   1.000
_cell.length_c   1.000
_cell.angle_alpha   90.00
_cell.angle_beta   90.00
_cell.angle_gamma   90.00
#
_symmetry.space_group_name_H-M   'P 1'
#
loop_
_entity.id
_entity.type
_entity.pdbx_description
1 polymer ?
#
loop_
_entity_poly.entity_id
_entity_poly.type
_entity_poly.pdbx_seq_one_letter_code
_entity_poly.pdbx_strand_id
1 'polypeptide(L)'
;MQVIDFHYLTVQLKTENWRNYIRQDNPVAAALLSKMGYTEREKIEVKTEFLQMVLRMQLDPARLTLLMGFFDTYLQLTKEEEEKVIEEVKAMSAKEGEKVMEIISSYERRGREEGREEALLLVAKKMKEKGKTAEEIAEFTGFLKEEIEKL
;
A
#
# COMPACT_ATOMS: atom_id res chain seq x y z
N MET A 1 40.05 -13.39 -23.80
CA MET A 1 39.47 -12.91 -22.52
C MET A 1 38.02 -12.61 -22.80
N GLN A 2 37.09 -13.45 -22.34
CA GLN A 2 35.68 -13.35 -22.71
C GLN A 2 35.03 -12.32 -21.77
N VAL A 3 34.71 -11.15 -22.32
CA VAL A 3 33.97 -10.10 -21.63
C VAL A 3 32.52 -10.57 -21.53
N ILE A 4 31.91 -10.45 -20.36
CA ILE A 4 30.55 -10.94 -20.11
C ILE A 4 29.58 -10.22 -21.07
N ASP A 5 28.80 -10.99 -21.82
CA ASP A 5 27.75 -10.49 -22.71
C ASP A 5 26.40 -10.57 -21.98
N PHE A 6 25.74 -9.42 -21.81
CA PHE A 6 24.47 -9.31 -21.10
C PHE A 6 23.37 -8.93 -22.09
N HIS A 7 22.45 -9.88 -22.32
CA HIS A 7 21.19 -9.61 -23.01
C HIS A 7 20.08 -9.35 -21.99
N TYR A 8 19.47 -8.18 -22.06
CA TYR A 8 18.35 -7.81 -21.20
C TYR A 8 17.27 -7.08 -22.00
N LEU A 9 16.04 -7.24 -21.54
CA LEU A 9 14.90 -6.45 -22.00
C LEU A 9 14.73 -5.27 -21.06
N THR A 10 14.68 -4.06 -21.60
CA THR A 10 14.42 -2.85 -20.83
C THR A 10 12.95 -2.45 -20.92
N VAL A 11 12.36 -2.09 -19.78
CA VAL A 11 11.06 -1.42 -19.73
C VAL A 11 11.25 -0.06 -19.07
N GLN A 12 10.91 1.01 -19.78
CA GLN A 12 11.00 2.39 -19.28
C GLN A 12 9.63 2.87 -18.84
N LEU A 13 9.21 2.53 -17.62
CA LEU A 13 7.84 2.83 -17.14
C LEU A 13 7.47 4.32 -17.24
N LYS A 14 8.41 5.23 -16.96
CA LYS A 14 8.15 6.67 -17.05
C LYS A 14 7.78 7.18 -18.45
N THR A 15 8.17 6.47 -19.52
CA THR A 15 7.81 6.85 -20.89
C THR A 15 6.45 6.26 -21.30
N GLU A 16 5.93 5.31 -20.53
CA GLU A 16 4.64 4.66 -20.76
C GLU A 16 3.52 5.48 -20.14
N ASN A 17 2.58 5.97 -20.94
CA ASN A 17 1.42 6.71 -20.42
C ASN A 17 0.49 5.75 -19.67
N TRP A 18 0.24 6.04 -18.39
CA TRP A 18 -0.57 5.21 -17.50
C TRP A 18 -2.00 4.93 -18.04
N ARG A 19 -2.58 5.86 -18.81
CA ARG A 19 -3.94 5.70 -19.39
C ARG A 19 -4.02 4.58 -20.42
N ASN A 20 -2.91 4.19 -21.03
CA ASN A 20 -2.87 3.05 -21.96
C ASN A 20 -3.07 1.70 -21.23
N TYR A 21 -2.86 1.68 -19.91
CA TYR A 21 -2.83 0.47 -19.10
C TYR A 21 -4.00 0.37 -18.12
N ILE A 22 -4.62 1.49 -17.75
CA ILE A 22 -5.66 1.55 -16.72
C ILE A 22 -6.91 0.70 -17.04
N ARG A 23 -7.18 0.46 -18.33
CA ARG A 23 -8.33 -0.34 -18.79
C ARG A 23 -8.01 -1.83 -18.93
N GLN A 24 -6.76 -2.24 -18.73
CA GLN A 24 -6.36 -3.64 -18.79
C GLN A 24 -6.59 -4.30 -17.43
N ASP A 25 -7.25 -5.44 -17.37
CA ASP A 25 -7.41 -6.19 -16.11
C ASP A 25 -6.11 -6.97 -15.78
N ASN A 26 -5.03 -6.21 -15.54
CA ASN A 26 -3.68 -6.73 -15.29
C ASN A 26 -3.13 -6.19 -13.95
N PRO A 27 -2.94 -7.05 -12.94
CA PRO A 27 -2.47 -6.62 -11.62
C PRO A 27 -1.03 -6.08 -11.65
N VAL A 28 -0.18 -6.56 -12.55
CA VAL A 28 1.19 -6.04 -12.70
C VAL A 28 1.15 -4.63 -13.26
N ALA A 29 0.31 -4.38 -14.26
CA ALA A 29 0.09 -3.04 -14.77
C ALA A 29 -0.44 -2.13 -13.64
N ALA A 30 -1.44 -2.59 -12.87
CA ALA A 30 -2.04 -1.85 -11.77
C ALA A 30 -0.99 -1.37 -10.75
N ALA A 31 -0.10 -2.26 -10.30
CA ALA A 31 1.00 -1.89 -9.40
C ALA A 31 1.91 -0.81 -10.02
N LEU A 32 2.29 -1.00 -11.28
CA LEU A 32 3.28 -0.18 -11.96
C LEU A 32 2.74 1.17 -12.46
N LEU A 33 1.41 1.38 -12.48
CA LEU A 33 0.81 2.69 -12.78
C LEU A 33 1.42 3.81 -11.92
N SER A 34 1.72 3.52 -10.64
CA SER A 34 2.40 4.42 -9.69
C SER A 34 3.82 4.86 -10.11
N LYS A 35 4.40 4.21 -11.13
CA LYS A 35 5.72 4.51 -11.71
C LYS A 35 5.67 4.87 -13.19
N MET A 36 4.49 4.81 -13.81
CA MET A 36 4.29 5.17 -15.21
C MET A 36 4.29 6.69 -15.42
N GLY A 37 4.25 7.12 -16.68
CA GLY A 37 4.22 8.53 -17.03
C GLY A 37 2.87 9.17 -16.75
N TYR A 38 2.79 9.94 -15.67
CA TYR A 38 1.71 10.88 -15.32
C TYR A 38 2.30 12.19 -14.79
N THR A 39 1.51 13.26 -14.81
CA THR A 39 1.85 14.56 -14.26
C THR A 39 1.39 14.68 -12.80
N GLU A 40 1.99 15.60 -12.03
CA GLU A 40 1.60 15.82 -10.63
C GLU A 40 0.10 16.12 -10.46
N ARG A 41 -0.51 16.80 -11.43
CA ARG A 41 -1.96 17.13 -11.41
C ARG A 41 -2.85 15.91 -11.59
N GLU A 42 -2.33 14.84 -12.17
CA GLU A 42 -3.06 13.61 -12.46
C GLU A 42 -2.95 12.59 -11.32
N LYS A 43 -2.18 12.86 -10.26
CA LYS A 43 -2.00 11.91 -9.14
C LYS A 43 -3.31 11.41 -8.53
N ILE A 44 -4.25 12.33 -8.30
CA ILE A 44 -5.58 12.02 -7.77
C ILE A 44 -6.32 11.12 -8.76
N GLU A 45 -6.37 11.49 -10.05
CA GLU A 45 -7.00 10.70 -11.11
C GLU A 45 -6.39 9.28 -11.21
N VAL A 46 -5.07 9.16 -11.14
CA VAL A 46 -4.33 7.89 -11.20
C VAL A 46 -4.70 7.01 -10.00
N LYS A 47 -4.78 7.57 -8.79
CA LYS A 47 -5.21 6.84 -7.58
C LYS A 47 -6.68 6.40 -7.68
N THR A 48 -7.57 7.30 -8.08
CA THR A 48 -9.01 7.03 -8.23
C THR A 48 -9.27 5.92 -9.24
N GLU A 49 -8.65 5.99 -10.42
CA GLU A 49 -8.80 4.96 -11.45
C GLU A 49 -8.10 3.65 -11.07
N PHE A 50 -7.00 3.69 -10.33
CA PHE A 50 -6.37 2.48 -9.78
C PHE A 50 -7.34 1.73 -8.84
N LEU A 51 -8.03 2.45 -7.95
CA LEU A 51 -9.02 1.86 -7.05
C LEU A 51 -10.17 1.20 -7.83
N GLN A 52 -10.65 1.85 -8.90
CA GLN A 52 -11.64 1.27 -9.80
C GLN A 52 -11.10 0.03 -10.54
N MET A 53 -9.87 0.08 -11.02
CA MET A 53 -9.20 -1.04 -11.71
C MET A 53 -9.10 -2.26 -10.80
N VAL A 54 -8.71 -2.06 -9.55
CA VAL A 54 -8.64 -3.10 -8.52
C VAL A 54 -10.03 -3.67 -8.22
N LEU A 55 -11.05 -2.82 -8.11
CA LEU A 55 -12.43 -3.26 -7.90
C LEU A 55 -12.93 -4.16 -9.06
N ARG A 56 -12.61 -3.81 -10.32
CA ARG A 56 -12.99 -4.61 -11.49
C ARG A 56 -12.34 -5.99 -11.50
N MET A 57 -11.07 -6.08 -11.12
CA MET A 57 -10.30 -7.35 -11.13
C MET A 57 -10.75 -8.36 -10.07
N GLN A 58 -11.48 -7.95 -9.02
CA GLN A 58 -12.00 -8.83 -7.96
C GLN A 58 -10.93 -9.76 -7.37
N LEU A 59 -9.78 -9.19 -7.03
CA LEU A 59 -8.63 -9.93 -6.52
C LEU A 59 -8.90 -10.50 -5.12
N ASP A 60 -8.20 -11.59 -4.79
CA ASP A 60 -8.19 -12.10 -3.42
C ASP A 60 -7.53 -11.08 -2.45
N PRO A 61 -7.85 -11.16 -1.14
CA PRO A 61 -7.36 -10.18 -0.17
C PRO A 61 -5.84 -10.03 -0.12
N ALA A 62 -5.07 -11.10 -0.33
CA ALA A 62 -3.62 -11.05 -0.27
C ALA A 62 -3.04 -10.30 -1.47
N ARG A 63 -3.56 -10.56 -2.68
CA ARG A 63 -3.15 -9.81 -3.89
C ARG A 63 -3.56 -8.35 -3.82
N LEU A 64 -4.78 -8.07 -3.36
CA LEU A 64 -5.26 -6.70 -3.15
C LEU A 64 -4.30 -5.92 -2.23
N THR A 65 -3.94 -6.54 -1.11
CA THR A 65 -3.00 -5.98 -0.13
C THR A 65 -1.65 -5.65 -0.72
N LEU A 66 -1.07 -6.60 -1.45
CA LEU A 66 0.21 -6.42 -2.10
C LEU A 66 0.18 -5.26 -3.12
N LEU A 67 -0.88 -5.18 -3.93
CA LEU A 67 -1.03 -4.11 -4.91
C LEU A 67 -1.18 -2.74 -4.26
N MET A 68 -2.05 -2.63 -3.25
CA MET A 68 -2.27 -1.39 -2.50
C MET A 68 -0.96 -0.92 -1.87
N GLY A 69 -0.24 -1.81 -1.17
CA GLY A 69 1.04 -1.48 -0.53
C GLY A 69 2.11 -1.05 -1.53
N PHE A 70 2.24 -1.76 -2.65
CA PHE A 70 3.19 -1.37 -3.70
C PHE A 70 2.84 -0.01 -4.30
N PHE A 71 1.57 0.19 -4.66
CA PHE A 71 1.11 1.42 -5.29
C PHE A 71 1.34 2.63 -4.38
N ASP A 72 0.94 2.53 -3.11
CA ASP A 72 1.04 3.62 -2.11
C ASP A 72 2.48 3.93 -1.73
N THR A 73 3.38 2.95 -1.82
CA THR A 73 4.82 3.17 -1.61
C THR A 73 5.39 4.17 -2.63
N TYR A 74 4.83 4.23 -3.84
CA TYR A 74 5.39 5.01 -4.95
C TYR A 74 4.55 6.20 -5.38
N LEU A 75 3.24 6.12 -5.24
CA LEU A 75 2.33 7.24 -5.41
C LEU A 75 1.84 7.67 -4.03
N GLN A 76 2.59 8.60 -3.43
CA GLN A 76 2.23 9.22 -2.15
C GLN A 76 1.40 10.47 -2.41
N LEU A 77 0.22 10.52 -1.79
CA LEU A 77 -0.67 11.66 -1.79
C LEU A 77 -0.51 12.45 -0.48
N THR A 78 -0.74 13.76 -0.53
CA THR A 78 -0.94 14.55 0.68
C THR A 78 -2.31 14.25 1.29
N LYS A 79 -2.55 14.70 2.53
CA LYS A 79 -3.86 14.54 3.17
C LYS A 79 -4.98 15.20 2.35
N GLU A 80 -4.70 16.37 1.80
CA GLU A 80 -5.65 17.12 0.96
C GLU A 80 -5.90 16.42 -0.38
N GLU A 81 -4.91 15.71 -0.92
CA GLU A 81 -5.08 14.90 -2.14
C GLU A 81 -5.87 13.61 -1.86
N GLU A 82 -5.61 12.94 -0.73
CA GLU A 82 -6.40 11.78 -0.28
C GLU A 82 -7.88 12.18 -0.05
N GLU A 83 -8.13 13.31 0.61
CA GLU A 83 -9.50 13.83 0.80
C GLU A 83 -10.24 14.03 -0.54
N LYS A 84 -9.54 14.54 -1.56
CA LYS A 84 -10.11 14.67 -2.92
C LYS A 84 -10.39 13.33 -3.57
N VAL A 85 -9.53 12.32 -3.38
CA VAL A 85 -9.82 10.96 -3.85
C VAL A 85 -11.09 10.42 -3.20
N ILE A 86 -11.27 10.65 -1.89
CA ILE A 86 -12.51 10.27 -1.19
C ILE A 86 -13.73 11.00 -1.75
N GLU A 87 -13.61 12.29 -2.08
CA GLU A 87 -14.69 13.06 -2.73
C GLU A 87 -15.04 12.50 -4.12
N GLU A 88 -14.04 12.19 -4.94
CA GLU A 88 -14.24 11.57 -6.27
C GLU A 88 -14.92 10.20 -6.14
N VAL A 89 -14.51 9.38 -5.17
CA VAL A 89 -15.13 8.07 -4.89
C VAL A 89 -16.59 8.22 -4.46
N LYS A 90 -16.91 9.21 -3.62
CA LYS A 90 -18.29 9.50 -3.21
C LYS A 90 -19.17 10.01 -4.36
N ALA A 91 -18.57 10.66 -5.36
CA ALA A 91 -19.26 11.14 -6.55
C ALA A 91 -19.52 10.03 -7.60
N MET A 92 -18.93 8.84 -7.44
CA MET A 92 -19.20 7.68 -8.29
C MET A 92 -20.64 7.18 -8.14
N SER A 93 -21.04 6.22 -8.99
CA SER A 93 -22.34 5.54 -8.82
C SER A 93 -22.43 4.91 -7.43
N ALA A 94 -23.62 4.95 -6.79
CA ALA A 94 -23.79 4.52 -5.40
C ALA A 94 -23.20 3.12 -5.12
N LYS A 95 -23.41 2.17 -6.04
CA LYS A 95 -22.91 0.80 -5.92
C LYS A 95 -21.38 0.69 -6.07
N GLU A 96 -20.79 1.50 -6.93
CA GLU A 96 -19.34 1.47 -7.18
C GLU A 96 -18.60 2.19 -6.05
N GLY A 97 -19.04 3.40 -5.71
CA GLY A 97 -18.47 4.21 -4.63
C GLY A 97 -18.49 3.49 -3.29
N GLU A 98 -19.59 2.81 -2.93
CA GLU A 98 -19.68 2.01 -1.70
C GLU A 98 -18.60 0.93 -1.62
N LYS A 99 -18.38 0.19 -2.72
CA LYS A 99 -17.39 -0.88 -2.76
C LYS A 99 -15.96 -0.36 -2.72
N VAL A 100 -15.68 0.73 -3.44
CA VAL A 100 -14.34 1.38 -3.36
C VAL A 100 -14.09 1.90 -1.94
N MET A 101 -15.10 2.50 -1.31
CA MET A 101 -15.00 2.99 0.06
C MET A 101 -14.76 1.87 1.07
N GLU A 102 -15.35 0.68 0.86
CA GLU A 102 -15.08 -0.51 1.66
C GLU A 102 -13.62 -0.95 1.56
N ILE A 103 -13.05 -0.97 0.33
CA ILE A 103 -11.63 -1.29 0.09
C ILE A 103 -10.74 -0.31 0.85
N ILE A 104 -10.98 1.00 0.72
CA ILE A 104 -10.21 2.04 1.40
C ILE A 104 -10.28 1.84 2.92
N SER A 105 -11.50 1.72 3.46
CA SER A 105 -11.72 1.60 4.90
C SER A 105 -11.08 0.34 5.49
N SER A 106 -11.14 -0.77 4.76
CA SER A 106 -10.49 -2.03 5.15
C SER A 106 -8.96 -1.87 5.21
N TYR A 107 -8.38 -1.25 4.19
CA TYR A 107 -6.94 -1.01 4.11
C TYR A 107 -6.46 -0.04 5.21
N GLU A 108 -7.17 1.06 5.44
CA GLU A 108 -6.87 2.01 6.52
C GLU A 108 -6.96 1.39 7.92
N ARG A 109 -7.99 0.54 8.15
CA ARG A 109 -8.13 -0.16 9.42
C ARG A 109 -6.92 -1.05 9.68
N ARG A 110 -6.50 -1.81 8.67
CA ARG A 110 -5.30 -2.66 8.79
C ARG A 110 -4.05 -1.82 9.03
N GLY A 111 -3.83 -0.74 8.26
CA GLY A 111 -2.66 0.12 8.47
C GLY A 111 -2.61 0.72 9.88
N ARG A 112 -3.76 1.02 10.48
CA ARG A 112 -3.85 1.45 11.89
C ARG A 112 -3.50 0.33 12.88
N GLU A 113 -3.94 -0.89 12.61
CA GLU A 113 -3.61 -2.07 13.43
C GLU A 113 -2.12 -2.41 13.36
N GLU A 114 -1.56 -2.49 12.15
CA GLU A 114 -0.13 -2.70 11.89
C GLU A 114 0.72 -1.60 12.56
N GLY A 115 0.37 -0.33 12.36
CA GLY A 115 1.10 0.78 12.98
C GLY A 115 1.03 0.77 14.52
N ARG A 116 -0.07 0.27 15.10
CA ARG A 116 -0.17 0.09 16.57
C ARG A 116 0.75 -1.04 17.03
N GLU A 117 0.77 -2.16 16.33
CA GLU A 117 1.64 -3.30 16.62
C GLU A 117 3.12 -2.92 16.51
N GLU A 118 3.51 -2.23 15.44
CA GLU A 118 4.87 -1.71 15.24
C GLU A 118 5.30 -0.76 16.38
N ALA A 119 4.38 0.12 16.82
CA ALA A 119 4.64 1.01 17.94
C ALA A 119 4.86 0.25 19.26
N LEU A 120 4.04 -0.77 19.54
CA LEU A 120 4.22 -1.62 20.72
C LEU A 120 5.51 -2.42 20.65
N LEU A 121 5.88 -2.94 19.47
CA LEU A 121 7.14 -3.64 19.23
C LEU A 121 8.35 -2.74 19.50
N LEU A 122 8.29 -1.49 19.04
CA LEU A 122 9.34 -0.50 19.30
C LEU A 122 9.46 -0.18 20.79
N VAL A 123 8.35 -0.05 21.50
CA VAL A 123 8.33 0.15 22.96
C VAL A 123 8.95 -1.05 23.67
N ALA A 124 8.56 -2.28 23.32
CA ALA A 124 9.09 -3.51 23.88
C ALA A 124 10.61 -3.60 23.74
N LYS A 125 11.13 -3.34 22.52
CA LYS A 125 12.58 -3.31 22.24
C LYS A 125 13.32 -2.30 23.11
N LYS A 126 12.82 -1.06 23.20
CA LYS A 126 13.42 -0.01 24.05
C LYS A 126 13.38 -0.35 25.54
N MET A 127 12.34 -1.03 26.02
CA MET A 127 12.26 -1.49 27.40
C MET A 127 13.28 -2.60 27.68
N LYS A 128 13.44 -3.55 26.76
CA LYS A 128 14.44 -4.63 26.84
C LYS A 128 15.87 -4.07 26.88
N GLU A 129 16.18 -3.11 26.01
CA GLU A 129 17.47 -2.37 26.00
C GLU A 129 17.75 -1.67 27.34
N LYS A 130 16.70 -1.22 28.04
CA LYS A 130 16.80 -0.60 29.37
C LYS A 130 16.83 -1.60 30.53
N GLY A 131 16.92 -2.90 30.24
CA GLY A 131 17.02 -3.95 31.25
C GLY A 131 15.70 -4.28 31.96
N LYS A 132 14.54 -3.95 31.36
CA LYS A 132 13.23 -4.36 31.88
C LYS A 132 13.01 -5.86 31.72
N THR A 133 12.32 -6.47 32.69
CA THR A 133 12.04 -7.91 32.64
C THR A 133 10.97 -8.24 31.60
N ALA A 134 10.92 -9.51 31.16
CA ALA A 134 9.87 -9.95 30.24
C ALA A 134 8.47 -9.80 30.83
N GLU A 135 8.32 -9.93 32.16
CA GLU A 135 7.07 -9.66 32.88
C GLU A 135 6.63 -8.21 32.74
N GLU A 136 7.52 -7.26 33.03
CA GLU A 136 7.22 -5.83 32.91
C GLU A 136 6.86 -5.50 31.46
N ILE A 137 7.63 -5.99 30.48
CA ILE A 137 7.36 -5.70 29.07
C ILE A 137 6.00 -6.28 28.62
N ALA A 138 5.66 -7.49 29.04
CA ALA A 138 4.37 -8.11 28.72
C ALA A 138 3.19 -7.31 29.31
N GLU A 139 3.32 -6.79 30.53
CA GLU A 139 2.29 -5.96 31.18
C GLU A 139 2.01 -4.68 30.39
N PHE A 140 3.05 -4.01 29.88
CA PHE A 140 2.90 -2.75 29.16
C PHE A 140 2.51 -2.90 27.69
N THR A 141 2.88 -4.02 27.05
CA THR A 141 2.72 -4.19 25.59
C THR A 141 1.65 -5.21 25.20
N GLY A 142 1.27 -6.10 26.11
CA GLY A 142 0.36 -7.20 25.84
C GLY A 142 0.98 -8.37 25.08
N PHE A 143 2.28 -8.33 24.78
CA PHE A 143 3.00 -9.44 24.14
C PHE A 143 3.22 -10.61 25.08
N LEU A 144 3.29 -11.81 24.50
CA LEU A 144 3.69 -13.02 25.21
C LEU A 144 5.18 -12.95 25.55
N LYS A 145 5.56 -13.53 26.69
CA LYS A 145 6.97 -13.56 27.12
C LYS A 145 7.89 -14.20 26.08
N GLU A 146 7.40 -15.26 25.42
CA GLU A 146 8.12 -15.95 24.33
C GLU A 146 8.38 -15.05 23.11
N GLU A 147 7.50 -14.08 22.84
CA GLU A 147 7.68 -13.10 21.77
C GLU A 147 8.73 -12.06 22.18
N ILE A 148 8.69 -11.62 23.44
CA ILE A 148 9.63 -10.64 24.01
C ILE A 148 11.06 -11.19 24.08
N GLU A 149 11.21 -12.48 24.40
CA GLU A 149 12.51 -13.15 24.43
C GLU A 149 13.21 -13.16 23.06
N LYS A 150 12.43 -13.23 21.97
CA LYS A 150 12.91 -13.22 20.58
C LYS A 150 13.24 -11.83 20.02
N LEU A 151 12.87 -10.74 20.70
CA LEU A 151 13.16 -9.36 20.30
C LEU A 151 14.65 -8.99 20.36
#